data_AF-A0A836W8A0-F1
#
_entry.id   AF-A0A836W8A0-F1
#
_cell.length_a   1.000
_cell.length_b   1.000
_cell.length_c   1.000
_cell.angle_alpha   90.00
_cell.angle_beta   90.00
_cell.angle_gamma   90.00
#
_symmetry.space_group_name_H-M   'P 1'
#
loop_
_entity.id
_entity.type
_entity.pdbx_description
1 polymer ?
#
loop_
_entity_poly.entity_id
_entity_poly.type
_entity_poly.pdbx_seq_one_letter_code
_entity_poly.pdbx_strand_id
1 'polypeptide(L)'
;MDKITPPRQGDNPYMFAYDITDNDRRKEVLKCLKRWRVDGQYSVHETWLRPFQVRDLSVELIGLIDRKKDSLIVCRLDQRQSSPVYQIQHSVTPLVGKPRPAPLPAHLHKGDYLICYDIRERKRLQRIQRLTAKNTLYLQRSVYLYRGQGYKLLKLLETVKQEMKDHDDLRIYNMSHIRDIWFLSHDKPVVPETCFTPIPTNDLSWWQRLLKLIKR
;
A
#
# COMPACT_ATOMS: atom_id res chain seq x y z
N MET A 1 24.14 -8.00 -11.12
CA MET A 1 22.93 -8.75 -11.48
C MET A 1 22.45 -9.44 -10.22
N ASP A 2 21.50 -8.84 -9.50
CA ASP A 2 20.99 -9.42 -8.27
C ASP A 2 20.07 -10.58 -8.62
N LYS A 3 20.52 -11.81 -8.32
CA LYS A 3 19.73 -13.02 -8.49
C LYS A 3 18.57 -12.98 -7.49
N ILE A 4 17.39 -12.60 -7.95
CA ILE A 4 16.16 -12.67 -7.16
C ILE A 4 15.95 -14.14 -6.80
N THR A 5 15.93 -14.43 -5.50
CA THR A 5 15.73 -15.80 -4.99
C THR A 5 14.23 -16.05 -4.88
N PRO A 6 13.70 -17.19 -5.37
CA PRO A 6 12.29 -17.54 -5.18
C PRO A 6 11.94 -17.64 -3.68
N PRO A 7 10.67 -17.47 -3.31
CA PRO A 7 10.24 -17.57 -1.92
C PRO A 7 10.66 -18.92 -1.33
N ARG A 8 11.38 -18.89 -0.21
CA ARG A 8 11.79 -20.10 0.52
C ARG A 8 10.74 -20.49 1.53
N GLN A 9 10.80 -21.73 2.01
CA GLN A 9 9.96 -22.18 3.11
C GLN A 9 10.15 -21.24 4.32
N GLY A 10 9.03 -20.71 4.83
CA GLY A 10 8.99 -19.76 5.95
C GLY A 10 8.93 -18.27 5.55
N ASP A 11 9.07 -17.94 4.27
CA ASP A 11 8.95 -16.56 3.80
C ASP A 11 7.48 -16.13 3.77
N ASN A 12 7.22 -14.89 4.21
CA ASN A 12 5.92 -14.26 4.15
C ASN A 12 5.98 -13.04 3.22
N PRO A 13 4.90 -12.71 2.49
CA PRO A 13 4.83 -11.52 1.68
C PRO A 13 4.70 -10.28 2.56
N TYR A 14 5.53 -9.29 2.28
CA TYR A 14 5.44 -7.96 2.89
C TYR A 14 5.42 -6.89 1.82
N MET A 15 4.67 -5.83 2.10
CA MET A 15 4.66 -4.59 1.34
C MET A 15 5.34 -3.50 2.17
N PHE A 16 6.32 -2.84 1.56
CA PHE A 16 6.95 -1.64 2.10
C PHE A 16 6.50 -0.44 1.27
N ALA A 17 5.92 0.57 1.90
CA ALA A 17 5.53 1.82 1.24
C ALA A 17 6.17 3.02 1.92
N TYR A 18 6.69 3.95 1.11
CA TYR A 18 7.30 5.17 1.61
C TYR A 18 6.73 6.44 0.98
N ASP A 19 6.72 7.52 1.74
CA ASP A 19 6.51 8.87 1.25
C ASP A 19 7.67 9.73 1.76
N ILE A 20 8.69 9.88 0.92
CA ILE A 20 9.97 10.52 1.27
C ILE A 20 10.09 11.81 0.48
N THR A 21 10.23 12.91 1.22
CA THR A 21 10.27 14.26 0.65
C THR A 21 11.59 14.55 -0.06
N ASP A 22 12.70 14.09 0.52
CA ASP A 22 14.05 14.29 -0.01
C ASP A 22 14.42 13.24 -1.07
N ASN A 23 15.00 13.70 -2.18
CA ASN A 23 15.32 12.81 -3.30
C ASN A 23 16.51 11.89 -3.01
N ASP A 24 17.49 12.32 -2.22
CA ASP A 24 18.69 11.51 -1.96
C ASP A 24 18.40 10.43 -0.91
N ARG A 25 17.66 10.76 0.15
CA ARG A 25 17.11 9.74 1.07
C ARG A 25 16.23 8.73 0.35
N ARG A 26 15.40 9.19 -0.61
CA ARG A 26 14.56 8.30 -1.43
C ARG A 26 15.41 7.33 -2.26
N LYS A 27 16.50 7.80 -2.88
CA LYS A 27 17.41 6.95 -3.66
C LYS A 27 18.07 5.89 -2.77
N GLU A 28 18.53 6.27 -1.58
CA GLU A 28 19.16 5.33 -0.64
C GLU A 28 18.16 4.28 -0.13
N VAL A 29 16.94 4.68 0.23
CA VAL A 29 15.85 3.75 0.59
C VAL A 29 15.55 2.80 -0.57
N LEU A 30 15.42 3.31 -1.80
CA LEU A 30 15.19 2.48 -2.97
C LEU A 30 16.35 1.50 -3.21
N LYS A 31 17.60 1.93 -3.05
CA LYS A 31 18.79 1.08 -3.18
C LYS A 31 18.79 -0.03 -2.12
N CYS A 32 18.45 0.30 -0.88
CA CYS A 32 18.30 -0.67 0.21
C CYS A 32 17.23 -1.72 -0.11
N LEU A 33 16.02 -1.29 -0.52
CA LEU A 33 14.88 -2.16 -0.84
C LEU A 33 15.11 -3.02 -2.08
N LYS A 34 15.83 -2.53 -3.10
CA LYS A 34 16.10 -3.28 -4.34
C LYS A 34 16.80 -4.62 -4.11
N ARG A 35 17.56 -4.78 -3.03
CA ARG A 35 18.21 -6.04 -2.66
C ARG A 35 17.21 -7.13 -2.26
N TRP A 36 16.01 -6.75 -1.83
CA TRP A 36 14.96 -7.63 -1.29
C TRP A 36 13.71 -7.69 -2.17
N ARG A 37 13.53 -6.68 -3.02
CA ARG A 37 12.34 -6.45 -3.83
C ARG A 37 12.14 -7.55 -4.86
N VAL A 38 10.96 -8.15 -4.88
CA VAL A 38 10.50 -9.04 -5.94
C VAL A 38 9.82 -8.24 -7.05
N ASP A 39 8.90 -7.34 -6.66
CA ASP A 39 8.24 -6.40 -7.56
C ASP A 39 7.88 -5.08 -6.82
N GLY A 40 7.28 -4.12 -7.51
CA GLY A 40 6.78 -2.90 -6.88
C GLY A 40 6.46 -1.78 -7.86
N GLN A 41 6.01 -0.68 -7.30
CA GLN A 41 5.74 0.61 -7.96
C GLN A 41 6.78 1.64 -7.50
N TYR A 42 6.59 2.92 -7.85
CA TYR A 42 7.50 4.00 -7.45
C TYR A 42 7.82 4.00 -5.95
N SER A 43 6.79 4.03 -5.10
CA SER A 43 6.90 4.14 -3.65
C SER A 43 6.51 2.88 -2.87
N VAL A 44 6.09 1.82 -3.57
CA VAL A 44 5.56 0.59 -2.96
C VAL A 44 6.39 -0.59 -3.44
N HIS A 45 6.90 -1.41 -2.51
CA HIS A 45 7.82 -2.51 -2.80
C HIS A 45 7.34 -3.81 -2.18
N GLU A 46 7.29 -4.85 -2.99
CA GLU A 46 6.86 -6.20 -2.62
C GLU A 46 8.07 -7.06 -2.33
N THR A 47 8.03 -7.76 -1.20
CA THR A 47 9.14 -8.58 -0.71
C THR A 47 8.61 -9.91 -0.17
N TRP A 48 9.48 -10.93 -0.15
CA TRP A 48 9.24 -12.21 0.50
C TRP A 48 10.31 -12.40 1.55
N LEU A 49 9.94 -12.27 2.82
CA LEU A 49 10.89 -12.16 3.92
C LEU A 49 10.43 -13.02 5.10
N ARG A 50 11.40 -13.45 5.89
CA ARG A 50 11.18 -14.01 7.23
C ARG A 50 11.00 -12.89 8.25
N PRO A 51 10.33 -13.13 9.39
CA PRO A 51 10.09 -12.10 10.40
C PRO A 51 11.36 -11.36 10.86
N PHE A 52 12.48 -12.08 11.05
CA PHE A 52 13.74 -11.44 11.44
C PHE A 52 14.32 -10.53 10.34
N GLN A 53 14.18 -10.91 9.07
CA GLN A 53 14.64 -10.09 7.94
C GLN A 53 13.82 -8.81 7.82
N VAL A 54 12.51 -8.88 8.10
CA VAL A 54 11.66 -7.68 8.16
C VAL A 54 12.11 -6.75 9.27
N ARG A 55 12.42 -7.29 10.45
CA ARG A 55 12.95 -6.49 11.57
C ARG A 55 14.26 -5.81 11.18
N ASP A 56 15.22 -6.57 10.68
CA ASP A 56 16.57 -6.05 10.37
C ASP A 56 16.51 -5.01 9.23
N LEU A 57 15.72 -5.29 8.18
CA LEU A 57 15.47 -4.33 7.09
C LEU A 57 14.75 -3.06 7.61
N SER A 58 13.80 -3.20 8.53
CA SER A 58 13.09 -2.05 9.11
C SER A 58 14.05 -1.13 9.88
N VAL A 59 14.99 -1.71 10.66
CA VAL A 59 16.02 -0.94 11.37
C VAL A 59 16.92 -0.19 10.38
N GLU A 60 17.36 -0.86 9.31
CA GLU A 60 18.19 -0.22 8.28
C GLU A 60 17.45 0.94 7.61
N LEU A 61 16.19 0.73 7.20
CA LEU A 61 15.39 1.77 6.55
C LEU A 61 15.11 2.98 7.45
N ILE A 62 14.85 2.75 8.74
CA ILE A 62 14.66 3.84 9.72
C ILE A 62 15.92 4.71 9.81
N GLY A 63 17.12 4.11 9.68
CA GLY A 63 18.39 4.85 9.65
C GLY A 63 18.60 5.73 8.43
N LEU A 64 17.82 5.53 7.35
CA LEU A 64 17.96 6.26 6.08
C LEU A 64 16.98 7.43 5.92
N ILE A 65 15.98 7.56 6.79
CA ILE A 65 14.88 8.54 6.64
C ILE A 65 14.92 9.64 7.71
N ASP A 66 14.39 10.81 7.38
CA ASP A 66 14.05 11.83 8.39
C ASP A 66 12.66 11.50 8.95
N ARG A 67 12.61 10.92 10.14
CA ARG A 67 11.36 10.47 10.77
C ARG A 67 10.34 11.58 11.02
N LYS A 68 10.73 12.86 10.99
CA LYS A 68 9.81 14.00 11.13
C LYS A 68 9.17 14.43 9.82
N LYS A 69 9.78 14.09 8.68
CA LYS A 69 9.37 14.56 7.35
C LYS A 69 8.91 13.43 6.44
N ASP A 70 9.45 12.24 6.65
CA ASP A 70 9.27 11.10 5.78
C ASP A 70 8.38 10.06 6.45
N SER A 71 7.56 9.37 5.65
CA SER A 71 6.70 8.29 6.10
C SER A 71 7.16 6.96 5.53
N LEU A 72 7.09 5.91 6.35
CA LEU A 72 7.42 4.53 5.99
C LEU A 72 6.44 3.59 6.69
N ILE A 73 5.80 2.74 5.89
CA ILE A 73 4.84 1.71 6.31
C ILE A 73 5.36 0.35 5.87
N VAL A 74 5.23 -0.62 6.76
CA VAL A 74 5.40 -2.04 6.46
C VAL A 74 4.08 -2.73 6.70
N CYS A 75 3.67 -3.59 5.78
CA CYS A 75 2.49 -4.42 5.93
C CYS A 75 2.81 -5.87 5.65
N ARG A 76 2.40 -6.79 6.53
CA ARG A 76 2.34 -8.22 6.18
C ARG A 76 1.09 -8.48 5.34
N LEU A 77 1.26 -9.18 4.23
CA LEU A 77 0.17 -9.48 3.32
C LEU A 77 -0.40 -10.88 3.58
N ASP A 78 -1.62 -11.09 3.12
CA ASP A 78 -2.28 -12.38 3.23
C ASP A 78 -1.80 -13.35 2.15
N GLN A 79 -1.51 -14.58 2.57
CA GLN A 79 -1.15 -15.69 1.69
C GLN A 79 -2.33 -16.63 1.41
N ARG A 80 -3.48 -16.43 2.07
CA ARG A 80 -4.61 -17.38 1.97
C ARG A 80 -5.42 -17.24 0.69
N GLN A 81 -5.35 -16.09 0.03
CA GLN A 81 -6.00 -15.88 -1.26
C GLN A 81 -5.08 -16.26 -2.43
N SER A 82 -5.67 -16.41 -3.61
CA SER A 82 -4.96 -16.83 -4.84
C SER A 82 -3.78 -15.92 -5.21
N SER A 83 -3.77 -14.67 -4.74
CA SER A 83 -2.64 -13.76 -4.85
C SER A 83 -2.63 -12.76 -3.68
N PRO A 84 -1.46 -12.40 -3.13
CA PRO A 84 -1.34 -11.30 -2.18
C PRO A 84 -1.54 -9.93 -2.84
N VAL A 85 -1.47 -9.85 -4.18
CA VAL A 85 -1.54 -8.60 -4.95
C VAL A 85 -2.43 -8.76 -6.20
N TYR A 86 -3.34 -7.82 -6.41
CA TYR A 86 -4.09 -7.66 -7.66
C TYR A 86 -3.70 -6.37 -8.38
N GLN A 87 -3.68 -6.35 -9.72
CA GLN A 87 -3.31 -5.19 -10.53
C GLN A 87 -4.37 -4.89 -11.60
N ILE A 88 -4.64 -3.61 -11.86
CA ILE A 88 -5.78 -3.17 -12.69
C ILE A 88 -5.38 -2.73 -14.12
N GLN A 89 -4.11 -2.50 -14.42
CA GLN A 89 -3.63 -2.23 -15.79
C GLN A 89 -2.22 -2.83 -16.02
N HIS A 90 -2.06 -3.57 -17.13
CA HIS A 90 -0.79 -4.17 -17.56
C HIS A 90 -0.14 -3.26 -18.60
N SER A 91 1.00 -2.64 -18.29
CA SER A 91 1.78 -1.89 -19.30
C SER A 91 3.19 -2.43 -19.55
N VAL A 92 3.59 -3.58 -18.99
CA VAL A 92 4.93 -4.16 -19.26
C VAL A 92 4.90 -5.68 -19.43
N THR A 93 5.56 -6.15 -20.49
CA THR A 93 5.90 -7.56 -20.73
C THR A 93 6.82 -8.07 -19.61
N PRO A 94 6.49 -9.19 -18.93
CA PRO A 94 7.24 -9.63 -17.76
C PRO A 94 8.67 -10.06 -18.10
N LEU A 95 9.61 -9.72 -17.21
CA LEU A 95 10.89 -10.41 -17.13
C LEU A 95 10.63 -11.83 -16.58
N VAL A 96 11.20 -12.85 -17.23
CA VAL A 96 11.02 -14.26 -16.89
C VAL A 96 11.27 -14.51 -15.39
N GLY A 97 10.32 -15.17 -14.71
CA GLY A 97 10.52 -15.73 -13.36
C GLY A 97 10.01 -14.92 -12.15
N LYS A 98 9.22 -13.86 -12.33
CA LYS A 98 8.64 -13.09 -11.22
C LYS A 98 7.18 -13.49 -10.91
N PRO A 99 6.77 -13.68 -9.63
CA PRO A 99 5.36 -13.81 -9.28
C PRO A 99 4.61 -12.55 -9.68
N ARG A 100 3.59 -12.70 -10.53
CA ARG A 100 2.80 -11.61 -11.09
C ARG A 100 1.79 -11.13 -10.05
N PRO A 101 1.56 -9.82 -9.89
CA PRO A 101 0.26 -9.34 -9.44
C PRO A 101 -0.82 -10.00 -10.31
N ALA A 102 -1.80 -10.63 -9.69
CA ALA A 102 -2.88 -11.29 -10.41
C ALA A 102 -3.81 -10.22 -11.03
N PRO A 103 -4.50 -10.52 -12.14
CA PRO A 103 -5.61 -9.67 -12.55
C PRO A 103 -6.65 -9.60 -11.42
N LEU A 104 -7.39 -8.49 -11.36
CA LEU A 104 -8.48 -8.35 -10.40
C LEU A 104 -9.51 -9.49 -10.59
N PRO A 105 -9.85 -10.26 -9.54
CA PRO A 105 -10.79 -11.36 -9.67
C PRO A 105 -12.21 -10.84 -9.84
N ALA A 106 -13.09 -11.66 -10.42
CA ALA A 106 -14.51 -11.34 -10.55
C ALA A 106 -15.19 -11.11 -9.18
N HIS A 107 -14.65 -11.72 -8.13
CA HIS A 107 -15.17 -11.62 -6.77
C HIS A 107 -14.04 -11.40 -5.77
N LEU A 108 -14.25 -10.44 -4.87
CA LEU A 108 -13.45 -10.24 -3.67
C LEU A 108 -14.30 -10.54 -2.44
N HIS A 109 -13.70 -11.19 -1.45
CA HIS A 109 -14.35 -11.45 -0.17
C HIS A 109 -14.39 -10.20 0.71
N LYS A 110 -15.10 -10.29 1.84
CA LYS A 110 -15.02 -9.27 2.88
C LYS A 110 -13.62 -9.32 3.50
N GLY A 111 -12.98 -8.17 3.67
CA GLY A 111 -11.62 -8.12 4.22
C GLY A 111 -11.05 -6.72 4.37
N ASP A 112 -9.76 -6.71 4.69
CA ASP A 112 -8.91 -5.53 4.79
C ASP A 112 -7.97 -5.51 3.57
N TYR A 113 -7.99 -4.41 2.82
CA TYR A 113 -7.24 -4.29 1.57
C TYR A 113 -6.48 -2.97 1.54
N LEU A 114 -5.22 -2.99 1.11
CA LEU A 114 -4.49 -1.76 0.78
C LEU A 114 -4.67 -1.47 -0.70
N ILE A 115 -4.99 -0.20 -0.99
CA ILE A 115 -5.10 0.35 -2.32
C ILE A 115 -3.88 1.25 -2.52
N CYS A 116 -3.01 0.86 -3.45
CA CYS A 116 -1.80 1.59 -3.76
C CYS A 116 -1.75 1.98 -5.23
N TYR A 117 -1.49 3.25 -5.52
CA TYR A 117 -1.40 3.72 -6.90
C TYR A 117 -0.15 4.57 -7.18
N ASP A 118 0.33 4.45 -8.41
CA ASP A 118 1.39 5.27 -9.00
C ASP A 118 0.79 6.08 -10.14
N ILE A 119 0.37 7.31 -9.80
CA ILE A 119 -0.26 8.26 -10.73
C ILE A 119 0.62 9.50 -10.80
N ARG A 120 1.21 9.74 -11.98
CA ARG A 120 2.19 10.83 -12.18
C ARG A 120 1.54 12.21 -12.27
N GLU A 121 0.32 12.29 -12.83
CA GLU A 121 -0.33 13.56 -13.12
C GLU A 121 -1.14 14.05 -11.92
N ARG A 122 -0.87 15.29 -11.50
CA ARG A 122 -1.39 15.84 -10.22
C ARG A 122 -2.91 15.96 -10.19
N LYS A 123 -3.57 16.44 -11.25
CA LYS A 123 -5.04 16.63 -11.25
C LYS A 123 -5.76 15.30 -11.21
N ARG A 124 -5.33 14.31 -11.99
CA ARG A 124 -5.86 12.94 -11.96
C ARG A 124 -5.63 12.27 -10.62
N LEU A 125 -4.43 12.40 -10.04
CA LEU A 125 -4.13 11.93 -8.69
C LEU A 125 -5.13 12.52 -7.68
N GLN A 126 -5.39 13.83 -7.72
CA GLN A 126 -6.35 14.47 -6.82
C GLN A 126 -7.79 13.97 -7.02
N ARG A 127 -8.22 13.70 -8.26
CA ARG A 127 -9.55 13.12 -8.53
C ARG A 127 -9.67 11.71 -7.96
N ILE A 128 -8.68 10.86 -8.23
CA ILE A 128 -8.64 9.49 -7.72
C ILE A 128 -8.59 9.49 -6.19
N GLN A 129 -7.75 10.34 -5.57
CA GLN A 129 -7.71 10.53 -4.11
C GLN A 129 -9.09 10.87 -3.53
N ARG A 130 -9.82 11.81 -4.13
CA ARG A 130 -11.17 12.18 -3.68
C ARG A 130 -12.17 11.02 -3.82
N LEU A 131 -12.08 10.24 -4.89
CA LEU A 131 -12.94 9.06 -5.09
C LEU A 131 -12.63 7.98 -4.04
N THR A 132 -11.36 7.65 -3.86
CA THR A 132 -10.89 6.62 -2.91
C THR A 132 -11.20 7.01 -1.47
N ALA A 133 -10.92 8.26 -1.06
CA ALA A 133 -11.09 8.73 0.31
C ALA A 133 -12.54 8.62 0.85
N LYS A 134 -13.56 8.58 -0.02
CA LYS A 134 -14.96 8.43 0.41
C LYS A 134 -15.25 7.12 1.15
N ASN A 135 -14.51 6.05 0.85
CA ASN A 135 -14.79 4.70 1.33
C ASN A 135 -13.58 4.02 1.99
N THR A 136 -12.51 4.78 2.23
CA THR A 136 -11.22 4.24 2.67
C THR A 136 -10.56 5.16 3.68
N LEU A 137 -9.59 4.61 4.42
CA LEU A 137 -8.77 5.35 5.35
C LEU A 137 -7.47 5.74 4.66
N TYR A 138 -7.15 7.03 4.67
CA TYR A 138 -5.86 7.51 4.18
C TYR A 138 -4.72 7.02 5.08
N LEU A 139 -3.69 6.40 4.49
CA LEU A 139 -2.47 6.02 5.20
C LEU A 139 -1.25 6.86 4.77
N GLN A 140 -1.04 6.98 3.46
CA GLN A 140 0.02 7.79 2.84
C GLN A 140 -0.48 8.35 1.51
N ARG A 141 0.31 9.24 0.88
CA ARG A 141 -0.07 9.95 -0.37
C ARG A 141 -0.63 9.03 -1.45
N SER A 142 -0.09 7.82 -1.54
CA SER A 142 -0.48 6.80 -2.52
C SER A 142 -0.98 5.51 -1.90
N VAL A 143 -1.31 5.47 -0.60
CA VAL A 143 -1.70 4.24 0.11
C VAL A 143 -2.95 4.48 0.96
N TYR A 144 -3.99 3.69 0.70
CA TYR A 144 -5.28 3.78 1.38
C TYR A 144 -5.69 2.40 1.88
N LEU A 145 -6.34 2.35 3.03
CA LEU A 145 -6.90 1.14 3.61
C LEU A 145 -8.40 1.08 3.37
N TYR A 146 -8.84 0.04 2.68
CA TYR A 146 -10.24 -0.34 2.57
C TYR A 146 -10.57 -1.44 3.58
N ARG A 147 -11.70 -1.29 4.29
CA ARG A 147 -12.28 -2.32 5.13
C ARG A 147 -13.74 -2.50 4.78
N GLY A 148 -14.13 -3.69 4.35
CA GLY A 148 -15.52 -3.94 4.03
C GLY A 148 -15.75 -5.08 3.06
N GLN A 149 -16.86 -5.00 2.34
CA GLN A 149 -17.33 -6.02 1.41
C GLN A 149 -16.59 -5.91 0.07
N GLY A 150 -16.02 -7.01 -0.42
CA GLY A 150 -15.22 -6.98 -1.64
C GLY A 150 -15.98 -6.50 -2.88
N TYR A 151 -17.28 -6.75 -3.02
CA TYR A 151 -18.07 -6.20 -4.15
C TYR A 151 -18.12 -4.65 -4.14
N LYS A 152 -18.10 -4.01 -2.96
CA LYS A 152 -18.05 -2.54 -2.86
C LYS A 152 -16.67 -2.03 -3.24
N LEU A 153 -15.62 -2.76 -2.87
CA LEU A 153 -14.25 -2.47 -3.32
C LEU A 153 -14.16 -2.59 -4.84
N LEU A 154 -14.65 -3.68 -5.45
CA LEU A 154 -14.68 -3.83 -6.91
C LEU A 154 -15.38 -2.64 -7.59
N LYS A 155 -16.55 -2.22 -7.09
CA LYS A 155 -17.26 -1.03 -7.63
C LYS A 155 -16.44 0.26 -7.51
N LEU A 156 -15.76 0.45 -6.38
CA LEU A 156 -14.83 1.59 -6.21
C LEU A 156 -13.70 1.52 -7.23
N LEU A 157 -13.11 0.34 -7.42
CA LEU A 157 -11.99 0.12 -8.32
C LEU A 157 -12.36 0.35 -9.78
N GLU A 158 -13.56 -0.07 -10.21
CA GLU A 158 -14.07 0.26 -11.54
C GLU A 158 -14.24 1.77 -11.75
N THR A 159 -14.69 2.49 -10.71
CA THR A 159 -14.80 3.97 -10.77
C THR A 159 -13.42 4.62 -10.87
N VAL A 160 -12.43 4.12 -10.12
CA VAL A 160 -11.05 4.61 -10.19
C VAL A 160 -10.43 4.31 -11.56
N LYS A 161 -10.65 3.11 -12.10
CA LYS A 161 -10.14 2.66 -13.41
C LYS A 161 -10.58 3.57 -14.55
N GLN A 162 -11.81 4.11 -14.50
CA GLN A 162 -12.32 5.05 -15.51
C GLN A 162 -11.54 6.37 -15.56
N GLU A 163 -10.93 6.79 -14.44
CA GLU A 163 -10.11 7.99 -14.38
C GLU A 163 -8.63 7.72 -14.75
N MET A 164 -8.19 6.46 -14.70
CA MET A 164 -6.81 6.06 -14.95
C MET A 164 -6.45 6.11 -16.44
N LYS A 165 -5.15 6.27 -16.70
CA LYS A 165 -4.52 6.16 -18.03
C LYS A 165 -3.61 4.95 -18.08
N ASP A 166 -3.25 4.51 -19.28
CA ASP A 166 -2.50 3.26 -19.52
C ASP A 166 -1.13 3.19 -18.81
N HIS A 167 -0.53 4.34 -18.52
CA HIS A 167 0.74 4.44 -17.78
C HIS A 167 0.58 4.56 -16.26
N ASP A 168 -0.65 4.64 -15.74
CA ASP A 168 -0.89 4.63 -14.29
C ASP A 168 -0.88 3.17 -13.78
N ASP A 169 -0.40 2.96 -12.56
CA ASP A 169 -0.44 1.66 -11.90
C ASP A 169 -1.35 1.71 -10.67
N LEU A 170 -2.17 0.68 -10.48
CA LEU A 170 -3.04 0.50 -9.33
C LEU A 170 -2.94 -0.95 -8.89
N ARG A 171 -2.52 -1.15 -7.64
CA ARG A 171 -2.41 -2.45 -7.00
C ARG A 171 -3.23 -2.52 -5.73
N ILE A 172 -3.81 -3.70 -5.51
CA ILE A 172 -4.63 -4.03 -4.35
C ILE A 172 -3.93 -5.15 -3.60
N TYR A 173 -3.62 -4.90 -2.34
CA TYR A 173 -2.95 -5.85 -1.47
C TYR A 173 -3.96 -6.40 -0.47
N ASN A 174 -4.12 -7.71 -0.42
CA ASN A 174 -4.94 -8.34 0.61
C ASN A 174 -4.13 -8.46 1.90
N MET A 175 -4.74 -8.12 3.03
CA MET A 175 -4.11 -8.20 4.35
C MET A 175 -4.72 -9.31 5.19
N SER A 176 -3.90 -10.00 5.98
CA SER A 176 -4.40 -11.02 6.91
C SER A 176 -5.16 -10.38 8.06
N HIS A 177 -4.63 -9.29 8.64
CA HIS A 177 -5.28 -8.54 9.71
C HIS A 177 -4.85 -7.07 9.70
N ILE A 178 -5.73 -6.16 10.11
CA ILE A 178 -5.37 -4.73 10.32
C ILE A 178 -4.18 -4.48 11.26
N ARG A 179 -3.80 -5.46 12.09
CA ARG A 179 -2.69 -5.35 13.05
C ARG A 179 -1.34 -5.65 12.38
N ASP A 180 -1.37 -6.06 11.12
CA ASP A 180 -0.22 -6.34 10.31
C ASP A 180 0.32 -5.08 9.61
N ILE A 181 -0.13 -3.88 10.01
CA ILE A 181 0.42 -2.60 9.54
C ILE A 181 1.32 -2.03 10.63
N TRP A 182 2.57 -1.77 10.28
CA TRP A 182 3.56 -1.10 11.14
C TRP A 182 3.98 0.23 10.50
N PHE A 183 3.80 1.31 11.25
CA PHE A 183 4.34 2.62 10.88
C PHE A 183 5.72 2.78 11.51
N LEU A 184 6.75 2.97 10.69
CA LEU A 184 8.14 3.00 11.16
C LEU A 184 8.66 4.41 11.49
N SER A 185 7.90 5.42 11.08
CA SER A 185 8.30 6.85 11.15
C SER A 185 7.44 7.66 12.11
N HIS A 186 6.13 7.41 12.13
CA HIS A 186 5.12 8.12 12.91
C HIS A 186 4.18 7.14 13.60
N ASP A 187 3.60 7.50 14.74
CA ASP A 187 2.59 6.65 15.40
C ASP A 187 1.25 6.62 14.66
N LYS A 188 1.02 7.54 13.71
CA LYS A 188 -0.23 7.73 12.94
C LYS A 188 0.05 8.27 11.53
N PRO A 189 -0.86 8.05 10.55
CA PRO A 189 -0.75 8.64 9.21
C PRO A 189 -0.94 10.17 9.23
N VAL A 190 -0.14 10.88 8.44
CA VAL A 190 -0.26 12.34 8.24
C VAL A 190 -1.26 12.60 7.13
N VAL A 191 -2.47 13.10 7.45
CA VAL A 191 -3.56 13.27 6.47
C VAL A 191 -3.43 14.63 5.75
N PRO A 192 -3.35 14.68 4.40
CA PRO A 192 -3.32 15.92 3.64
C PRO A 192 -4.65 16.67 3.71
N GLU A 193 -4.60 18.01 3.71
CA GLU A 193 -5.77 18.90 3.66
C GLU A 193 -6.71 18.57 2.49
N THR A 194 -6.18 18.08 1.37
CA THR A 194 -6.96 17.72 0.18
C THR A 194 -7.82 16.46 0.34
N CYS A 195 -7.62 15.67 1.40
CA CYS A 195 -8.46 14.53 1.73
C CYS A 195 -9.68 14.92 2.59
N PHE A 196 -9.77 16.18 3.03
CA PHE A 196 -10.95 16.72 3.69
C PHE A 196 -11.98 17.13 2.63
N THR A 197 -12.88 16.21 2.31
CA THR A 197 -14.28 16.67 2.25
C THR A 197 -14.74 16.78 3.70
N PRO A 198 -15.39 17.87 4.12
CA PRO A 198 -15.91 17.96 5.48
C PRO A 198 -16.84 16.76 5.69
N ILE A 199 -16.48 15.92 6.67
CA ILE A 199 -17.40 14.92 7.21
C ILE A 199 -18.59 15.73 7.76
N PRO A 200 -19.86 15.39 7.44
CA PRO A 200 -21.02 16.11 7.96
C PRO A 200 -20.89 16.24 9.47
N THR A 201 -20.93 17.48 9.97
CA THR A 201 -20.58 17.87 11.34
C THR A 201 -21.53 17.38 12.43
N ASN A 202 -22.48 16.50 12.12
CA ASN A 202 -23.40 15.91 13.09
C ASN A 202 -23.17 14.40 13.21
N ASP A 203 -22.02 14.05 13.76
CA ASP A 203 -21.83 12.96 14.71
C ASP A 203 -20.33 12.74 14.93
N LEU A 204 -19.95 12.47 16.18
CA LEU A 204 -18.59 12.09 16.61
C LEU A 204 -17.78 11.42 15.49
N SER A 205 -16.63 12.00 15.15
CA SER A 205 -15.80 11.52 14.06
C SER A 205 -15.55 10.01 14.21
N TRP A 206 -15.73 9.28 13.12
CA TRP A 206 -15.61 7.82 13.11
C TRP A 206 -14.27 7.33 13.69
N TRP A 207 -13.20 8.14 13.60
CA TRP A 207 -11.90 7.91 14.26
C TRP A 207 -12.00 7.87 15.79
N GLN A 208 -12.80 8.74 16.41
CA GLN A 208 -13.06 8.72 17.85
C GLN A 208 -13.90 7.50 18.27
N ARG A 209 -14.77 7.00 17.38
CA ARG A 209 -15.51 5.74 17.60
C ARG A 209 -14.57 4.52 17.50
N LEU A 210 -13.62 4.52 16.57
CA LEU A 210 -12.60 3.46 16.41
C LEU A 210 -11.69 3.35 17.64
N LEU A 211 -11.24 4.48 18.21
CA LEU A 211 -10.41 4.49 19.44
C LEU A 211 -11.15 3.96 20.67
N LYS A 212 -12.48 4.12 20.75
CA LYS A 212 -13.30 3.54 21.83
C LYS A 212 -13.48 2.03 21.68
N LEU A 213 -13.45 1.49 20.46
CA LEU A 213 -13.56 0.05 20.18
C LEU A 213 -12.24 -0.70 20.38
N ILE A 214 -11.10 -0.02 20.30
CA ILE A 214 -9.77 -0.62 20.54
C ILE A 214 -9.43 -0.67 22.06
N LYS A 215 -10.17 0.06 22.90
CA LYS A 215 -10.01 0.09 24.38
C LYS A 215 -10.99 -0.81 25.14
N ARG A 216 -11.66 -1.75 24.48
CA ARG A 216 -12.47 -2.83 25.09
C ARG A 216 -11.90 -4.17 24.66
#